data_AF-A0A9P5X0H2-F1
#
_entry.id   AF-A0A9P5X0H2-F1
#
_cell.length_a   1.000
_cell.length_b   1.000
_cell.length_c   1.000
_cell.angle_alpha   90.00
_cell.angle_beta   90.00
_cell.angle_gamma   90.00
#
_symmetry.space_group_name_H-M   'P 1'
#
loop_
_entity.id
_entity.type
_entity.pdbx_description
1 polymer ?
#
loop_
_entity_poly.entity_id
_entity_poly.type
_entity_poly.pdbx_seq_one_letter_code
_entity_poly.pdbx_strand_id
1 'polypeptide(L)'
;MTMDIYFLISSFFAGSLHPCAGHFIAERYLCDGQDQETYSYYGKLNTLAYNVGYHNKHHGFPSIPWTHLPALRKLAPEYYDELPNHPSWPMVIVNFIRDPEVGIFARAKRTAVGSSTVSVSGKKVVVEGGEESDKSE
;
A
#
# COMPACT_ATOMS: atom_id res chain seq x y z
N MET A 1 34.75 -15.25 -0.40
CA MET A 1 34.53 -14.55 0.89
C MET A 1 33.95 -13.15 0.73
N THR A 2 34.58 -12.20 0.01
CA THR A 2 34.00 -10.85 -0.18
C THR A 2 32.74 -10.84 -1.05
N MET A 3 32.69 -11.65 -2.11
CA MET A 3 31.50 -11.81 -2.97
C MET A 3 30.32 -12.42 -2.22
N ASP A 4 30.55 -13.44 -1.39
CA ASP A 4 29.48 -14.11 -0.65
C ASP A 4 28.86 -13.17 0.39
N ILE A 5 29.70 -12.42 1.11
CA ILE A 5 29.24 -11.38 2.05
C ILE A 5 28.47 -10.29 1.30
N TYR A 6 28.96 -9.86 0.13
CA TYR A 6 28.26 -8.88 -0.71
C TYR A 6 26.86 -9.36 -1.14
N PHE A 7 26.74 -10.60 -1.63
CA PHE A 7 25.44 -11.14 -2.05
C PHE A 7 24.49 -11.35 -0.87
N LEU A 8 24.97 -11.84 0.27
CA LEU A 8 24.16 -12.00 1.48
C LEU A 8 23.63 -10.66 1.99
N ILE A 9 24.49 -9.65 2.09
CA ILE A 9 24.11 -8.31 2.53
C ILE A 9 23.15 -7.67 1.51
N SER A 10 23.44 -7.76 0.21
CA SER A 10 22.56 -7.24 -0.83
C SER A 10 21.17 -7.88 -0.79
N SER A 11 21.10 -9.19 -0.59
CA SER A 11 19.83 -9.92 -0.49
C SER A 11 19.05 -9.51 0.77
N PHE A 12 19.74 -9.31 1.89
CA PHE A 12 19.14 -8.81 3.11
C PHE A 12 18.58 -7.38 2.93
N PHE A 13 19.34 -6.46 2.35
CA PHE A 13 18.87 -5.08 2.13
C PHE A 13 17.86 -4.94 0.98
N ALA A 14 17.73 -5.93 0.10
CA ALA A 14 16.74 -5.90 -0.97
C ALA A 14 15.30 -6.16 -0.47
N GLY A 15 15.14 -6.98 0.57
CA GLY A 15 13.80 -7.39 1.01
C GLY A 15 13.62 -7.78 2.48
N SER A 16 14.66 -7.64 3.32
CA SER A 16 14.55 -7.95 4.74
C SER A 16 14.08 -6.75 5.58
N LEU A 17 14.07 -6.93 6.90
CA LEU A 17 13.59 -5.94 7.86
C LEU A 17 14.59 -4.77 7.99
N HIS A 18 14.33 -3.68 7.27
CA HIS A 18 15.05 -2.42 7.44
C HIS A 18 14.07 -1.23 7.32
N PRO A 19 14.42 -0.04 7.84
CA PRO A 19 13.52 1.12 7.88
C PRO A 19 12.82 1.49 6.56
N CYS A 20 13.49 1.30 5.43
CA CYS A 20 12.93 1.59 4.10
C CYS A 20 12.07 0.45 3.53
N ALA A 21 12.18 -0.79 4.02
CA ALA A 21 11.34 -1.90 3.59
C ALA A 21 9.86 -1.67 3.94
N GLY A 22 9.59 -0.82 4.94
CA GLY A 22 8.23 -0.40 5.31
C GLY A 22 7.49 0.31 4.18
N HIS A 23 8.21 0.79 3.16
CA HIS A 23 7.62 1.29 1.94
C HIS A 23 6.80 0.21 1.21
N PHE A 24 7.30 -1.02 1.10
CA PHE A 24 6.56 -2.11 0.43
C PHE A 24 5.26 -2.46 1.15
N ILE A 25 5.25 -2.31 2.47
CA ILE A 25 4.09 -2.57 3.32
C ILE A 25 3.08 -1.42 3.18
N ALA A 26 3.55 -0.18 3.29
CA ALA A 26 2.74 1.04 3.12
C ALA A 26 2.02 1.13 1.77
N GLU A 27 2.58 0.53 0.72
CA GLU A 27 1.98 0.51 -0.61
C GLU A 27 0.89 -0.56 -0.80
N ARG A 28 0.85 -1.61 0.03
CA ARG A 28 0.10 -2.84 -0.29
C ARG A 28 -0.85 -3.31 0.81
N TYR A 29 -0.76 -2.75 2.02
CA TYR A 29 -1.62 -3.12 3.13
C TYR A 29 -2.48 -1.94 3.56
N LEU A 30 -3.77 -2.24 3.76
CA LEU A 30 -4.73 -1.31 4.31
C LEU A 30 -4.42 -1.13 5.79
N CYS A 31 -3.96 0.07 6.17
CA CYS A 31 -3.92 0.46 7.57
C CYS A 31 -5.23 1.18 7.91
N ASP A 32 -5.77 0.93 9.10
CA ASP A 32 -6.88 1.70 9.69
C ASP A 32 -8.24 1.61 8.97
N GLY A 33 -8.51 0.51 8.25
CA GLY A 33 -9.86 0.21 7.72
C GLY A 33 -10.37 1.18 6.65
N GLN A 34 -9.49 1.97 6.04
CA GLN A 34 -9.84 2.88 4.94
C GLN A 34 -9.82 2.16 3.59
N ASP A 35 -10.71 2.54 2.67
CA ASP A 35 -10.79 1.99 1.30
C ASP A 35 -9.62 2.42 0.39
N GLN A 36 -8.65 3.17 0.92
CA GLN A 36 -7.49 3.64 0.16
C GLN A 36 -6.49 2.50 -0.02
N GLU A 37 -6.38 2.01 -1.27
CA GLU A 37 -5.53 0.86 -1.62
C GLU A 37 -4.03 1.13 -1.42
N THR A 38 -3.58 2.38 -1.49
CA THR A 38 -2.15 2.74 -1.42
C THR A 38 -1.88 4.07 -0.71
N TYR A 39 -0.81 4.14 0.09
CA TYR A 39 -0.47 5.31 0.89
C TYR A 39 0.86 5.94 0.47
N SER A 40 0.92 7.27 0.57
CA SER A 40 2.16 8.02 0.36
C SER A 40 2.95 8.22 1.66
N TYR A 41 4.25 8.45 1.56
CA TYR A 41 5.15 8.81 2.65
C TYR A 41 6.11 9.91 2.21
N TYR A 42 6.20 11.00 2.98
CA TYR A 42 7.02 12.17 2.63
C TYR A 42 8.17 12.44 3.60
N GLY A 43 8.43 11.54 4.54
CA GLY A 43 9.50 11.73 5.52
C GLY A 43 10.90 11.53 4.91
N LYS A 44 11.93 11.74 5.74
CA LYS A 44 13.34 11.77 5.30
C LYS A 44 13.81 10.47 4.64
N LEU A 45 13.28 9.32 5.05
CA LEU A 45 13.63 8.03 4.44
C LEU A 45 13.23 7.96 2.96
N ASN A 46 12.28 8.79 2.53
CA ASN A 46 11.84 8.83 1.15
C ASN A 46 12.96 9.31 0.22
N THR A 47 13.82 10.22 0.68
CA THR A 47 14.98 10.68 -0.09
C THR A 47 15.98 9.55 -0.33
N LEU A 48 16.18 8.67 0.67
CA LEU A 48 17.05 7.50 0.53
C LEU A 48 16.48 6.46 -0.45
N ALA A 49 15.16 6.45 -0.60
CA ALA A 49 14.44 5.58 -1.52
C ALA A 49 14.05 6.33 -2.81
N TYR A 50 14.79 7.37 -3.19
CA TYR A 50 14.62 8.09 -4.46
C TYR A 50 13.19 8.61 -4.71
N ASN A 51 12.54 9.12 -3.67
CA ASN A 51 11.18 9.69 -3.68
C ASN A 51 10.05 8.69 -3.96
N VAL A 52 10.30 7.38 -3.85
CA VAL A 52 9.28 6.33 -4.11
C VAL A 52 8.01 6.46 -3.25
N GLY A 53 8.13 7.06 -2.07
CA GLY A 53 7.02 7.39 -1.17
C GLY A 53 6.01 8.40 -1.74
N TYR A 54 6.27 9.07 -2.88
CA TYR A 54 5.25 9.80 -3.63
C TYR A 54 4.33 8.86 -4.43
N HIS A 55 3.90 7.77 -3.80
CA HIS A 55 3.32 6.61 -4.46
C HIS A 55 1.99 6.92 -5.16
N ASN A 56 1.08 7.65 -4.49
CA ASN A 56 -0.21 8.02 -5.10
C ASN A 56 -0.03 8.94 -6.31
N LYS A 57 1.02 9.76 -6.30
CA LYS A 57 1.35 10.70 -7.39
C LYS A 57 1.92 9.91 -8.56
N HIS A 58 2.76 8.93 -8.27
CA HIS A 58 3.30 8.01 -9.27
C HIS A 58 2.18 7.21 -9.95
N HIS A 59 1.22 6.66 -9.20
CA HIS A 59 0.06 5.97 -9.80
C HIS A 59 -0.82 6.88 -10.66
N GLY A 60 -0.98 8.15 -10.29
CA GLY A 60 -1.69 9.14 -11.11
C GLY A 60 -0.94 9.51 -12.39
N PHE A 61 0.40 9.62 -12.31
CA PHE A 61 1.25 10.01 -13.43
C PHE A 61 2.49 9.10 -13.55
N PRO A 62 2.34 7.86 -14.05
CA PRO A 62 3.43 6.89 -14.08
C PRO A 62 4.61 7.31 -14.96
N SER A 63 4.33 8.17 -15.95
CA SER A 63 5.34 8.70 -16.88
C SER A 63 6.20 9.81 -16.28
N ILE A 64 5.81 10.39 -15.13
CA ILE A 64 6.59 11.45 -14.49
C ILE A 64 7.68 10.80 -13.61
N PRO A 65 8.96 11.14 -13.81
CA PRO A 65 10.04 10.62 -12.98
C PRO A 65 9.88 11.05 -11.52
N TRP A 66 10.32 10.19 -10.60
CA TRP A 66 10.18 10.37 -9.15
C TRP A 66 10.85 11.64 -8.61
N THR A 67 11.87 12.15 -9.30
CA THR A 67 12.53 13.43 -8.98
C THR A 67 11.60 14.63 -9.17
N HIS A 68 10.58 14.53 -10.02
CA HIS A 68 9.62 15.60 -10.32
C HIS A 68 8.28 15.46 -9.56
N LEU A 69 8.02 14.32 -8.91
CA LEU A 69 6.81 14.12 -8.12
C LEU A 69 6.63 15.13 -6.95
N PRO A 70 7.69 15.63 -6.29
CA PRO A 70 7.55 16.73 -5.33
C PRO A 70 6.98 18.01 -5.96
N ALA A 71 7.35 18.31 -7.21
CA ALA A 71 6.83 19.46 -7.93
C ALA A 71 5.37 19.24 -8.35
N LEU A 72 5.04 18.02 -8.79
CA LEU A 72 3.66 17.64 -9.12
C LEU A 72 2.73 17.79 -7.91
N ARG A 73 3.14 17.35 -6.73
CA ARG A 73 2.35 17.53 -5.50
C ARG A 73 2.07 19.01 -5.21
N LYS A 74 3.07 19.88 -5.41
CA LYS A 74 2.92 21.33 -5.21
C LYS A 74 2.00 21.98 -6.24
N LEU A 75 1.87 21.40 -7.43
CA LEU A 75 0.99 21.90 -8.49
C LEU A 75 -0.49 21.58 -8.22
N ALA A 76 -0.77 20.48 -7.53
CA ALA A 76 -2.11 19.96 -7.28
C ALA A 76 -2.30 19.55 -5.80
N PRO A 77 -2.09 20.46 -4.82
CA PRO A 77 -2.21 20.13 -3.40
C PRO A 77 -3.62 19.66 -3.01
N GLU A 78 -4.65 20.22 -3.64
CA GLU A 78 -6.07 19.91 -3.40
C GLU A 78 -6.41 18.43 -3.63
N TYR A 79 -5.69 17.74 -4.51
CA TYR A 79 -5.91 16.31 -4.78
C TYR A 79 -5.08 15.39 -3.88
N TYR A 80 -4.06 15.93 -3.21
CA TYR A 80 -2.96 15.12 -2.70
C TYR A 80 -2.64 15.33 -1.23
N ASP A 81 -3.03 16.46 -0.65
CA ASP A 81 -2.83 16.79 0.76
C ASP A 81 -3.98 16.29 1.64
N GLU A 82 -5.18 16.11 1.06
CA GLU A 82 -6.34 15.50 1.74
C GLU A 82 -6.21 13.97 1.84
N LEU A 83 -5.31 13.36 1.06
CA LEU A 83 -5.13 11.91 1.06
C LEU A 83 -4.40 11.44 2.32
N PRO A 84 -4.85 10.32 2.93
CA PRO A 84 -4.13 9.64 3.98
C PRO A 84 -2.68 9.34 3.57
N ASN A 85 -1.76 9.58 4.50
CA ASN A 85 -0.34 9.31 4.31
C ASN A 85 0.26 8.72 5.59
N HIS A 86 1.30 7.91 5.43
CA HIS A 86 1.99 7.39 6.60
C HIS A 86 2.98 8.44 7.14
N PRO A 87 3.06 8.63 8.46
CA PRO A 87 4.05 9.51 9.07
C PRO A 87 5.44 8.89 9.12
N SER A 88 5.56 7.55 9.04
CA SER A 88 6.82 6.81 9.25
C SER A 88 6.75 5.38 8.70
N TRP A 89 7.71 4.98 7.85
CA TRP A 89 7.85 3.59 7.39
C TRP A 89 8.26 2.59 8.49
N PRO A 90 9.19 2.91 9.40
CA PRO A 90 9.45 2.06 10.57
C PRO A 90 8.21 1.81 11.43
N MET A 91 7.35 2.83 11.58
CA MET A 91 6.10 2.66 12.31
C MET A 91 5.18 1.67 11.60
N VAL A 92 5.05 1.76 10.27
CA VAL A 92 4.27 0.80 9.47
C VAL A 92 4.78 -0.63 9.66
N ILE A 93 6.10 -0.85 9.70
CA ILE A 93 6.68 -2.16 10.01
C ILE A 93 6.26 -2.66 11.38
N VAL A 94 6.33 -1.79 12.40
CA VAL A 94 5.97 -2.15 13.78
C VAL A 94 4.49 -2.49 13.88
N ASN A 95 3.63 -1.70 13.24
CA ASN A 95 2.19 -1.96 13.20
C ASN A 95 1.90 -3.28 12.48
N PHE A 96 2.51 -3.54 11.33
CA PHE A 96 2.33 -4.80 10.60
C PHE A 96 2.71 -6.04 11.43
N ILE A 97 3.70 -5.94 12.32
CA ILE A 97 4.12 -7.06 13.18
C ILE A 97 3.23 -7.21 14.42
N ARG A 98 2.77 -6.10 15.00
CA ARG A 98 2.12 -6.09 16.31
C ARG A 98 0.61 -6.00 16.25
N ASP A 99 0.07 -5.55 15.13
CA ASP A 99 -1.36 -5.35 14.93
C ASP A 99 -1.97 -6.52 14.14
N PRO A 100 -2.88 -7.30 14.74
CA PRO A 100 -3.54 -8.41 14.04
C PRO A 100 -4.46 -7.96 12.90
N GLU A 101 -4.86 -6.69 12.85
CA GLU A 101 -5.73 -6.15 11.79
C GLU A 101 -4.95 -5.74 10.54
N VAL A 102 -3.64 -5.44 10.67
CA VAL A 102 -2.77 -4.98 9.56
C VAL A 102 -1.88 -6.14 9.07
N GLY A 103 -2.48 -7.32 8.90
CA GLY A 103 -1.79 -8.54 8.47
C GLY A 103 -1.76 -8.76 6.95
N ILE A 104 -1.24 -9.91 6.52
CA ILE A 104 -1.07 -10.29 5.10
C ILE A 104 -2.42 -10.30 4.33
N PHE A 105 -3.53 -10.44 5.05
CA PHE A 105 -4.88 -10.51 4.52
C PHE A 105 -5.59 -9.14 4.47
N ALA A 106 -4.95 -8.08 5.00
CA ALA A 106 -5.47 -6.71 5.00
C ALA A 106 -5.25 -6.04 3.63
N ARG A 107 -5.81 -6.65 2.57
CA ARG A 107 -5.75 -6.16 1.21
C ARG A 107 -7.16 -5.88 0.70
N ALA A 108 -7.34 -4.74 0.02
CA ALA A 108 -8.58 -4.44 -0.66
C ALA A 108 -8.89 -5.53 -1.70
N LYS A 109 -10.02 -6.21 -1.53
CA LYS A 109 -10.57 -7.13 -2.53
C LYS A 109 -11.78 -6.45 -3.15
N ARG A 110 -11.68 -6.09 -4.43
CA ARG A 110 -12.82 -5.54 -5.19
C ARG A 110 -13.94 -6.58 -5.20
N THR A 111 -15.13 -6.18 -4.79
CA THR A 111 -16.33 -7.00 -4.98
C THR A 111 -16.64 -7.05 -6.48
N ALA A 112 -17.01 -8.23 -6.98
CA ALA A 112 -17.42 -8.37 -8.37
C ALA A 112 -18.62 -7.45 -8.65
N VAL A 113 -18.60 -6.78 -9.80
CA VAL A 113 -19.71 -5.93 -10.26
C VAL A 113 -20.95 -6.82 -10.34
N GLY A 114 -21.88 -6.62 -9.39
CA GLY A 114 -23.07 -7.45 -9.20
C GLY A 114 -23.42 -7.74 -7.74
N SER A 115 -22.47 -7.62 -6.80
CA SER A 115 -22.76 -7.81 -5.37
C SER A 115 -22.89 -6.48 -4.64
N SER A 116 -24.08 -5.88 -4.71
CA SER A 116 -24.46 -4.75 -3.86
C SER A 116 -24.70 -5.24 -2.42
N THR A 117 -23.69 -5.12 -1.57
CA THR A 117 -23.86 -5.32 -0.12
C THR A 117 -24.31 -4.00 0.50
N VAL A 118 -25.60 -3.87 0.81
CA VAL A 118 -26.12 -2.75 1.58
C VAL A 118 -25.84 -3.00 3.07
N SER A 119 -24.99 -2.16 3.67
CA SER A 119 -24.75 -2.18 5.11
C SER A 119 -25.89 -1.45 5.84
N VAL A 120 -26.75 -2.20 6.53
CA VAL A 120 -27.60 -1.64 7.59
C VAL A 120 -27.10 -2.20 8.92
N SER A 121 -26.59 -1.30 9.75
CA SER A 121 -26.34 -1.40 11.19
C SER A 121 -26.47 -2.81 11.81
N GLY A 122 -25.33 -3.51 11.95
CA GLY A 122 -25.07 -4.34 13.11
C GLY A 122 -25.39 -5.84 13.06
N LYS A 123 -25.91 -6.41 11.98
CA LYS A 123 -25.98 -7.89 11.82
C LYS A 123 -25.71 -8.33 10.39
N LYS A 124 -24.67 -9.15 10.21
CA LYS A 124 -24.30 -9.78 8.94
C LYS A 124 -25.27 -10.95 8.68
N VAL A 125 -26.28 -10.73 7.84
CA VAL A 125 -27.09 -11.80 7.27
C VAL A 125 -26.62 -12.02 5.84
N VAL A 126 -26.08 -13.20 5.55
CA VAL A 126 -25.72 -13.63 4.20
C VAL A 126 -27.00 -14.13 3.54
N VAL A 127 -27.42 -13.50 2.44
CA VAL A 127 -28.46 -14.03 1.56
C VAL A 127 -27.74 -14.66 0.38
N GLU A 128 -27.75 -15.99 0.31
CA GLU A 128 -27.29 -16.73 -0.87
C GLU A 128 -28.33 -16.58 -1.99
N GLY A 129 -27.99 -15.79 -3.01
CA GLY A 129 -28.66 -15.81 -4.30
C GLY A 129 -27.81 -16.61 -5.27
N GLY A 130 -28.18 -17.87 -5.49
CA GLY A 130 -27.54 -18.72 -6.49
C GLY A 130 -27.84 -18.27 -7.91
N GLU A 131 -26.89 -18.52 -8.80
CA GLU A 131 -27.13 -19.22 -10.06
C GLU A 131 -25.78 -19.69 -10.62
N GLU A 132 -25.68 -21.01 -10.73
CA GLU A 132 -24.62 -21.77 -11.35
C GLU A 132 -24.72 -21.63 -12.87
N SER A 133 -23.66 -21.18 -13.53
CA SER A 133 -23.53 -21.37 -14.98
C SER A 133 -22.08 -21.67 -15.35
N ASP A 134 -21.84 -22.96 -15.47
CA ASP A 134 -20.81 -23.66 -16.24
C ASP A 134 -20.34 -22.90 -17.50
N LYS A 135 -19.02 -22.85 -17.70
CA LYS A 135 -18.41 -22.89 -19.03
C LYS A 135 -16.92 -23.20 -18.97
N SER A 136 -16.63 -24.44 -19.34
CA SER A 136 -15.43 -24.91 -20.02
C SER A 136 -14.87 -23.92 -21.06
N GLU A 137 -13.58 -23.59 -20.93
CA GLU A 137 -12.46 -23.92 -21.85
C GLU A 137 -11.15 -23.26 -21.37
#